data_AF-A0A640MGQ3-F1
#
_entry.id   AF-A0A640MGQ3-F1
#
_cell.length_a   1.000
_cell.length_b   1.000
_cell.length_c   1.000
_cell.angle_alpha   90.00
_cell.angle_beta   90.00
_cell.angle_gamma   90.00
#
_symmetry.space_group_name_H-M   'P 1'
#
loop_
_entity.id
_entity.type
_entity.pdbx_description
1 polymer ?
#
loop_
_entity_poly.entity_id
_entity_poly.type
_entity_poly.pdbx_seq_one_letter_code
_entity_poly.pdbx_strand_id
1 'polypeptide(L)'
;MDFKDLQTKIKRECNAEIYDNKLLKAIATKIKSSDNIISAFDCCDNDNNLCLVIATKSKMIIATNQFFKSAKISVINLSGVTDIRLKKGLFKQQLIVSNSRRDIVFSKISQKAQLNSLISMI
;
A
#
# COMPACT_ATOMS: atom_id res chain seq x y z
N MET A 1 9.92 -5.56 12.06
CA MET A 1 10.21 -6.99 11.87
C MET A 1 11.22 -7.14 10.74
N ASP A 2 11.79 -8.32 10.50
CA ASP A 2 12.57 -8.53 9.28
C ASP A 2 11.64 -8.68 8.06
N PHE A 3 12.22 -8.69 6.84
CA PHE A 3 11.41 -8.71 5.62
C PHE A 3 10.78 -10.08 5.34
N LYS A 4 11.38 -11.20 5.78
CA LYS A 4 10.83 -12.56 5.61
C LYS A 4 9.64 -12.76 6.53
N ASP A 5 9.72 -12.26 7.75
CA ASP A 5 8.61 -12.20 8.70
C ASP A 5 7.46 -11.38 8.13
N LEU A 6 7.76 -10.20 7.57
CA LEU A 6 6.75 -9.36 6.95
C LEU A 6 6.09 -10.07 5.77
N GLN A 7 6.88 -10.69 4.88
CA GLN A 7 6.36 -11.44 3.74
C GLN A 7 5.41 -12.56 4.19
N THR A 8 5.82 -13.33 5.19
CA THR A 8 5.02 -14.41 5.78
C THR A 8 3.73 -13.88 6.41
N LYS A 9 3.81 -12.77 7.13
CA LYS A 9 2.67 -12.12 7.77
C LYS A 9 1.66 -11.62 6.74
N ILE A 10 2.12 -10.98 5.65
CA ILE A 10 1.28 -10.56 4.53
C ILE A 10 0.55 -11.77 3.93
N LYS A 11 1.27 -12.84 3.59
CA LYS A 11 0.65 -14.06 3.02
C LYS A 11 -0.40 -14.64 3.96
N ARG A 12 -0.14 -14.67 5.27
CA ARG A 12 -1.07 -15.20 6.27
C ARG A 12 -2.31 -14.31 6.46
N GLU A 13 -2.12 -13.00 6.60
CA GLU A 13 -3.20 -12.08 7.01
C GLU A 13 -4.06 -11.61 5.85
N CYS A 14 -3.48 -11.53 4.65
CA CYS A 14 -4.18 -11.02 3.48
C CYS A 14 -4.09 -11.94 2.26
N ASN A 15 -3.47 -13.11 2.33
CA ASN A 15 -3.30 -14.03 1.19
C ASN A 15 -2.74 -13.34 -0.07
N ALA A 16 -1.87 -12.35 0.14
CA ALA A 16 -1.21 -11.61 -0.92
C ALA A 16 0.23 -12.06 -1.09
N GLU A 17 0.70 -12.10 -2.33
CA GLU A 17 2.11 -12.25 -2.67
C GLU A 17 2.62 -10.92 -3.20
N ILE A 18 3.66 -10.41 -2.56
CA ILE A 18 4.33 -9.16 -2.93
C ILE A 18 5.61 -9.51 -3.65
N TYR A 19 5.79 -8.96 -4.85
CA TYR A 19 6.90 -9.32 -5.72
C TYR A 19 8.10 -8.38 -5.55
N ASP A 20 7.87 -7.12 -5.15
CA ASP A 20 8.96 -6.16 -4.98
C ASP A 20 9.67 -6.33 -3.61
N ASN A 21 10.64 -7.23 -3.59
CA ASN A 21 11.48 -7.50 -2.42
C ASN A 21 12.28 -6.26 -1.96
N LYS A 22 12.61 -5.32 -2.85
CA LYS A 22 13.36 -4.11 -2.50
C LYS A 22 12.48 -3.19 -1.66
N LEU A 23 11.25 -2.96 -2.12
CA LEU A 23 10.27 -2.14 -1.40
C LEU A 23 9.81 -2.82 -0.11
N LEU A 24 9.63 -4.14 -0.11
CA LEU A 24 9.27 -4.89 1.09
C LEU A 24 10.33 -4.76 2.19
N LYS A 25 11.61 -4.90 1.83
CA LYS A 25 12.74 -4.68 2.76
C LYS A 25 12.74 -3.26 3.32
N ALA A 26 12.41 -2.26 2.50
CA ALA A 26 12.40 -0.86 2.93
C ALA A 26 11.32 -0.54 3.98
N ILE A 27 10.20 -1.26 3.97
CA ILE A 27 9.08 -1.02 4.92
C ILE A 27 9.02 -1.99 6.09
N ALA A 28 9.78 -3.09 6.08
CA ALA A 28 9.77 -4.12 7.12
C ALA A 28 9.94 -3.58 8.55
N THR A 29 10.77 -2.54 8.72
CA THR A 29 11.02 -1.91 10.02
C THR A 29 9.90 -0.98 10.48
N LYS A 30 8.97 -0.58 9.58
CA LYS A 30 7.83 0.29 9.89
C LYS A 30 6.58 -0.48 10.32
N ILE A 31 6.61 -1.80 10.18
CA ILE A 31 5.53 -2.70 10.57
C ILE A 31 5.95 -3.47 11.83
N LYS A 32 5.13 -3.33 12.87
CA LYS A 32 5.27 -4.06 14.13
C LYS A 32 4.59 -5.41 14.01
N SER A 33 5.04 -6.40 14.78
CA SER A 33 4.40 -7.72 14.85
C SER A 33 2.92 -7.63 15.25
N SER A 34 2.60 -6.67 16.11
CA SER A 34 1.24 -6.36 16.57
C SER A 34 0.37 -5.59 15.57
N ASP A 35 0.94 -5.02 14.51
CA ASP A 35 0.12 -4.37 13.47
C ASP A 35 -0.72 -5.45 12.75
N ASN A 36 -2.02 -5.25 12.63
CA ASN A 36 -2.89 -6.15 11.86
C ASN A 36 -2.99 -5.66 10.42
N ILE A 37 -2.42 -6.42 9.47
CA ILE A 37 -2.39 -6.07 8.04
C ILE A 37 -3.72 -6.47 7.41
N ILE A 38 -4.40 -5.48 6.84
CA ILE A 38 -5.74 -5.66 6.23
C ILE A 38 -5.68 -5.73 4.71
N SER A 39 -4.63 -5.15 4.12
CA SER A 39 -4.43 -5.12 2.67
C SER A 39 -2.97 -4.84 2.36
N ALA A 40 -2.45 -5.51 1.34
CA ALA A 40 -1.13 -5.27 0.80
C ALA A 40 -1.16 -5.45 -0.72
N PHE A 41 -0.57 -4.52 -1.47
CA PHE A 41 -0.53 -4.60 -2.92
C PHE A 41 0.62 -3.81 -3.55
N ASP A 42 1.13 -4.34 -4.65
CA ASP A 42 2.02 -3.66 -5.58
C ASP A 42 1.18 -2.77 -6.52
N CYS A 43 1.67 -1.56 -6.80
CA CYS A 43 1.00 -0.58 -7.66
C CYS A 43 2.00 0.45 -8.23
N CYS A 44 1.47 1.45 -8.93
CA CYS A 44 2.21 2.64 -9.33
C CYS A 44 1.59 3.91 -8.72
N ASP A 45 2.40 4.87 -8.29
CA ASP A 45 1.91 6.20 -7.94
C ASP A 45 1.51 7.02 -9.19
N ASN A 46 1.10 8.27 -8.98
CA ASN A 46 0.70 9.18 -10.06
C ASN A 46 1.82 9.47 -11.07
N ASP A 47 3.09 9.38 -10.63
CA ASP A 47 4.27 9.61 -11.47
C ASP A 47 4.76 8.30 -12.13
N ASN A 48 3.96 7.23 -12.06
CA ASN A 48 4.27 5.87 -12.51
C ASN A 48 5.46 5.19 -11.82
N ASN A 49 5.89 5.67 -10.65
CA ASN A 49 6.90 4.97 -9.85
C ASN A 49 6.30 3.71 -9.24
N LEU A 50 7.06 2.61 -9.25
CA LEU A 50 6.68 1.38 -8.56
C LEU A 50 6.50 1.64 -7.07
N CYS A 51 5.38 1.15 -6.53
CA CYS A 51 4.98 1.35 -5.15
C CYS A 51 4.50 0.05 -4.52
N LEU A 52 4.82 -0.11 -3.22
CA LEU A 52 4.24 -1.11 -2.36
C LEU A 52 3.40 -0.40 -1.30
N VAL A 53 2.12 -0.75 -1.23
CA VAL A 53 1.20 -0.26 -0.20
C VAL A 53 0.91 -1.39 0.76
N ILE A 54 1.09 -1.13 2.06
CA ILE A 54 0.60 -1.98 3.14
C ILE A 54 -0.30 -1.16 4.04
N ALA A 55 -1.57 -1.53 4.09
CA ALA A 55 -2.55 -0.97 5.01
C ALA A 55 -2.72 -1.88 6.22
N THR A 56 -2.68 -1.27 7.39
CA THR A 56 -3.10 -1.85 8.66
C THR A 56 -4.42 -1.23 9.09
N LYS A 57 -5.00 -1.68 10.20
CA LYS A 57 -6.20 -1.05 10.78
C LYS A 57 -6.05 0.45 11.11
N SER A 58 -4.83 0.95 11.33
CA SER A 58 -4.60 2.32 11.80
C SER A 58 -3.79 3.19 10.85
N LYS A 59 -3.01 2.61 9.94
CA LYS A 59 -2.12 3.36 9.06
C LYS A 59 -1.98 2.68 7.70
N MET A 60 -1.72 3.47 6.68
CA MET A 60 -1.25 3.03 5.38
C MET A 60 0.22 3.41 5.24
N ILE A 61 1.06 2.43 4.92
CA ILE A 61 2.50 2.62 4.67
C ILE A 61 2.73 2.42 3.18
N ILE A 62 3.39 3.39 2.54
CA ILE A 62 3.66 3.41 1.12
C ILE A 62 5.17 3.46 0.94
N ALA A 63 5.73 2.46 0.27
CA ALA A 63 7.10 2.49 -0.22
C ALA A 63 7.08 2.83 -1.70
N THR A 64 7.81 3.86 -2.12
CA THR A 64 7.93 4.25 -3.53
C THR A 64 9.37 4.07 -3.98
N ASN A 65 9.56 3.33 -5.07
CA ASN A 65 10.88 3.16 -5.67
C ASN A 65 11.28 4.48 -6.34
N GLN A 66 12.36 5.08 -5.87
CA GLN A 66 12.95 6.25 -6.51
C GLN A 66 14.18 5.78 -7.28
N PHE A 67 14.20 5.99 -8.60
CA PHE A 67 15.36 5.63 -9.43
C PHE A 67 16.65 6.22 -8.82
N PHE A 68 17.68 5.38 -8.69
CA PHE A 68 18.99 5.72 -8.12
C PHE A 68 19.00 6.27 -6.68
N LYS A 69 17.88 6.19 -5.95
CA LYS A 69 17.76 6.64 -4.56
C LYS A 69 17.21 5.54 -3.67
N SER A 70 17.30 5.75 -2.35
CA SER A 70 16.59 4.92 -1.39
C SER A 70 15.08 5.03 -1.62
N ALA A 71 14.34 3.97 -1.26
CA ALA A 71 12.89 4.00 -1.38
C ALA A 71 12.32 5.09 -0.47
N LYS A 72 11.44 5.93 -1.01
CA LYS A 72 10.72 6.92 -0.23
C LYS A 72 9.62 6.22 0.55
N ILE A 73 9.62 6.38 1.87
CA ILE A 73 8.58 5.83 2.73
C ILE A 73 7.64 6.94 3.18
N SER A 74 6.34 6.76 2.91
CA SER A 74 5.28 7.63 3.41
C SER A 74 4.36 6.84 4.33
N VAL A 75 3.97 7.42 5.46
CA VAL A 75 3.01 6.82 6.40
C VAL A 75 1.83 7.77 6.52
N ILE A 76 0.62 7.24 6.31
CA ILE A 76 -0.63 7.95 6.43
C ILE A 76 -1.39 7.33 7.59
N ASN A 77 -1.78 8.13 8.57
CA ASN A 77 -2.72 7.68 9.59
C ASN A 77 -4.12 7.61 8.98
N LEU A 78 -4.80 6.47 9.09
CA LEU A 78 -6.14 6.28 8.56
C LEU A 78 -7.16 7.19 9.26
N SER A 79 -6.91 7.63 10.50
CA SER A 79 -7.78 8.61 11.17
C SER A 79 -7.78 9.99 10.50
N GLY A 80 -6.80 10.28 9.64
CA GLY A 80 -6.72 11.51 8.85
C GLY A 80 -7.21 11.35 7.41
N VAL A 81 -7.61 10.15 7.00
CA VAL A 81 -8.16 9.89 5.67
C VAL A 81 -9.62 10.30 5.67
N THR A 82 -10.00 11.15 4.72
CA THR A 82 -11.37 11.68 4.60
C THR A 82 -12.20 10.91 3.59
N ASP A 83 -11.56 10.26 2.62
CA ASP A 83 -12.23 9.46 1.60
C ASP A 83 -11.27 8.43 0.97
N ILE A 84 -11.79 7.27 0.58
CA ILE A 84 -11.09 6.28 -0.25
C ILE A 84 -12.05 5.83 -1.34
N ARG A 85 -11.68 6.08 -2.60
CA ARG A 85 -12.54 5.78 -3.76
C ARG A 85 -11.79 5.17 -4.92
N LEU A 86 -12.52 4.39 -5.72
CA LEU A 86 -12.04 3.87 -7.00
C LEU A 86 -12.55 4.72 -8.15
N LYS A 87 -11.63 5.33 -8.90
CA LYS A 87 -11.94 5.94 -10.19
C LYS A 87 -11.70 4.91 -11.28
N LYS A 88 -12.77 4.42 -11.91
CA LYS A 88 -12.70 3.56 -13.09
C LYS A 88 -12.74 4.44 -14.34
N GLY A 89 -11.66 4.45 -15.12
CA GLY A 89 -11.63 4.98 -16.47
C GLY A 89 -11.70 3.86 -17.51
N LEU A 90 -11.83 4.22 -18.79
CA LEU A 90 -11.98 3.27 -19.90
C LEU A 90 -10.88 2.18 -19.93
N PHE A 91 -9.64 2.54 -19.57
CA PHE A 91 -8.48 1.65 -19.64
C PHE A 91 -7.72 1.50 -18.32
N LYS A 92 -8.09 2.25 -17.28
CA LYS A 92 -7.32 2.32 -16.03
C LYS A 92 -8.25 2.42 -14.83
N GLN A 93 -7.94 1.62 -13.82
CA GLN A 93 -8.51 1.75 -12.48
C GLN A 93 -7.51 2.49 -11.60
N GLN A 94 -7.98 3.53 -10.90
CA GLN A 94 -7.19 4.28 -9.94
C GLN A 94 -7.82 4.19 -8.55
N LEU A 95 -6.99 3.96 -7.54
CA LEU A 95 -7.35 4.15 -6.14
C LEU A 95 -6.97 5.57 -5.74
N ILE A 96 -7.90 6.31 -5.18
CA ILE A 96 -7.67 7.65 -4.65
C ILE A 96 -7.90 7.60 -3.15
N VAL A 97 -6.88 7.97 -2.39
CA VAL A 97 -6.92 8.13 -0.93
C VAL A 97 -6.80 9.61 -0.62
N SER A 98 -7.87 10.22 -0.14
CA SER A 98 -7.95 11.65 0.16
C SER A 98 -7.72 11.90 1.64
N ASN A 99 -7.02 12.99 1.95
CA ASN A 99 -7.00 13.59 3.29
C ASN A 99 -7.21 15.10 3.19
N SER A 100 -7.23 15.79 4.33
CA SER A 100 -7.44 17.24 4.40
C SER A 100 -6.39 18.08 3.65
N ARG A 101 -5.25 17.50 3.26
CA ARG A 101 -4.16 18.21 2.58
C ARG A 101 -4.08 17.89 1.09
N ARG A 102 -4.37 16.64 0.68
CA ARG A 102 -4.16 16.18 -0.69
C ARG A 102 -4.82 14.84 -0.99
N ASP A 103 -4.95 14.57 -2.28
CA ASP A 103 -5.22 13.25 -2.84
C ASP A 103 -3.92 12.48 -3.09
N ILE A 104 -3.95 11.18 -2.81
CA ILE A 104 -2.89 10.23 -3.14
C ILE A 104 -3.48 9.20 -4.09
N VAL A 105 -2.88 9.09 -5.27
CA VAL A 105 -3.43 8.31 -6.38
C VAL A 105 -2.52 7.13 -6.68
N PHE A 106 -3.11 5.94 -6.72
CA PHE A 106 -2.45 4.70 -7.14
C PHE A 106 -3.12 4.13 -8.38
N SER A 107 -2.33 3.51 -9.25
CA SER A 107 -2.77 2.84 -10.47
C SER A 107 -2.06 1.50 -10.64
N LYS A 108 -2.43 0.71 -11.66
CA LYS A 108 -1.80 -0.59 -11.98
C LYS A 108 -1.70 -1.53 -10.77
N ILE A 109 -2.77 -1.61 -9.97
CA ILE A 109 -2.80 -2.38 -8.73
C ILE A 109 -2.87 -3.87 -9.06
N SER A 110 -1.85 -4.63 -8.66
CA SER A 110 -1.70 -6.05 -9.03
C SER A 110 -2.66 -6.97 -8.27
N GLN A 111 -2.82 -6.77 -6.95
CA GLN A 111 -3.62 -7.63 -6.09
C GLN A 111 -5.06 -7.08 -5.91
N LYS A 112 -5.90 -7.22 -6.95
CA LYS A 112 -7.28 -6.68 -6.98
C LYS A 112 -8.17 -7.11 -5.80
N ALA A 113 -8.01 -8.33 -5.29
CA ALA A 113 -8.77 -8.77 -4.10
C ALA A 113 -8.44 -7.92 -2.87
N GLN A 114 -7.17 -7.55 -2.70
CA GLN A 114 -6.71 -6.73 -1.56
C GLN A 114 -7.16 -5.28 -1.68
N LEU A 115 -7.26 -4.78 -2.90
CA LEU A 115 -7.87 -3.49 -3.17
C LEU A 115 -9.33 -3.45 -2.71
N ASN A 116 -10.10 -4.49 -3.03
CA ASN A 116 -11.49 -4.59 -2.59
C ASN A 116 -11.59 -4.69 -1.07
N SER A 117 -10.74 -5.50 -0.42
CA SER A 117 -10.67 -5.60 1.05
C SER A 117 -10.40 -4.25 1.72
N LEU A 118 -9.51 -3.43 1.13
CA LEU A 118 -9.21 -2.09 1.64
C LEU A 118 -10.44 -1.17 1.59
N ILE A 119 -11.20 -1.23 0.49
CA ILE A 119 -12.36 -0.35 0.29
C ILE A 119 -13.54 -0.78 1.16
N SER A 120 -13.75 -2.09 1.35
CA SER A 120 -14.84 -2.60 2.19
C SER A 120 -14.68 -2.32 3.68
N MET A 121 -13.54 -1.78 4.11
CA MET A 121 -13.29 -1.41 5.51
C MET A 121 -13.78 0.00 5.88
N ILE A 122 -14.18 0.80 4.90
CA ILE A 122 -14.73 2.15 5.07
C ILE A 122 -16.22 2.09 4.76
#